data_AF-A0A4U0Q8P0-F1
#
_entry.id   AF-A0A4U0Q8P0-F1
#
_cell.length_a   1.000
_cell.length_b   1.000
_cell.length_c   1.000
_cell.angle_alpha   90.00
_cell.angle_beta   90.00
_cell.angle_gamma   90.00
#
_symmetry.space_group_name_H-M   'P 1'
#
loop_
_entity.id
_entity.type
_entity.pdbx_description
1 polymer ?
#
loop_
_entity_poly.entity_id
_entity_poly.type
_entity_poly.pdbx_seq_one_letter_code
_entity_poly.pdbx_strand_id
1 'polypeptide(L)' 'MYSFFASLFHMARGSHHQITVNDRVNRIADLDGGERYDGRVLKVVGHRARVCWPEGQKTEEELDSLVQIVE' A
#
# COMPACT_ATOMS: atom_id res chain seq x y z
N MET A 1 -15.70 -28.69 -20.32
CA MET A 1 -14.45 -28.06 -20.76
C MET A 1 -14.04 -27.08 -19.68
N TYR A 2 -12.91 -27.33 -19.02
CA TYR A 2 -12.41 -26.55 -17.89
C TYR A 2 -11.87 -25.18 -18.33
N SER A 3 -11.86 -24.25 -17.34
CA SER A 3 -10.98 -23.08 -17.14
C SER A 3 -11.80 -21.79 -16.97
N PHE A 4 -12.32 -21.47 -15.78
CA PHE A 4 -11.62 -20.94 -14.60
C PHE A 4 -10.72 -19.71 -14.88
N PHE A 5 -11.27 -18.59 -15.37
CA PHE A 5 -10.58 -17.29 -15.24
C PHE A 5 -11.53 -16.10 -14.96
N ALA A 6 -12.70 -16.37 -14.37
CA ALA A 6 -13.61 -15.32 -13.92
C ALA A 6 -13.40 -14.98 -12.43
N SER A 7 -12.16 -14.66 -12.03
CA SER A 7 -11.88 -14.31 -10.63
C SER A 7 -10.58 -13.51 -10.43
N LEU A 8 -10.29 -12.53 -11.30
CA LEU A 8 -9.15 -11.61 -11.08
C LEU A 8 -9.55 -10.14 -10.87
N PHE A 9 -10.84 -9.81 -10.77
CA PHE A 9 -11.31 -8.42 -10.68
C PHE A 9 -12.12 -8.08 -9.41
N HIS A 10 -12.02 -8.91 -8.37
CA HIS A 10 -12.82 -8.73 -7.16
C HIS A 10 -11.98 -8.84 -5.88
N MET A 11 -10.90 -8.06 -5.74
CA MET A 11 -10.21 -7.94 -4.44
C MET A 11 -9.39 -6.64 -4.24
N ALA A 12 -9.77 -5.54 -4.89
CA ALA A 12 -9.21 -4.21 -4.57
C ALA A 12 -10.30 -3.20 -4.20
N ARG A 13 -11.45 -3.68 -3.72
CA ARG A 13 -12.56 -2.85 -3.25
C ARG A 13 -12.81 -3.19 -1.78
N GLY A 14 -12.29 -2.35 -0.89
CA GLY A 14 -12.71 -2.37 0.52
C GLY A 14 -11.67 -2.92 1.51
N SER A 15 -10.43 -2.46 1.42
CA SER A 15 -9.52 -2.55 2.55
C SER A 15 -8.82 -1.21 2.76
N HIS A 16 -9.59 -0.21 3.21
CA HIS A 16 -9.03 0.74 4.18
C HIS A 16 -8.78 -0.04 5.48
N HIS A 17 -7.94 -1.08 5.43
CA HIS A 17 -7.36 -1.61 6.66
C HIS A 17 -6.60 -0.44 7.25
N GLN A 18 -6.96 -0.13 8.49
CA GLN A 18 -6.42 0.96 9.27
C GLN A 18 -4.90 0.80 9.30
N ILE A 19 -4.19 1.52 8.43
CA ILE A 19 -2.72 1.48 8.38
C ILE A 19 -2.21 1.85 9.77
N THR A 20 -1.49 0.92 10.39
CA THR A 20 -0.94 1.06 11.73
C THR A 20 0.57 1.30 11.70
N VAL A 21 1.13 1.71 12.83
CA VAL A 21 2.57 1.87 12.97
C VAL A 21 3.25 0.49 12.83
N ASN A 22 4.35 0.45 12.09
CA ASN A 22 5.13 -0.72 11.68
C ASN A 22 4.57 -1.53 10.51
N ASP A 23 3.39 -1.18 9.97
CA ASP A 23 2.89 -1.83 8.77
C ASP A 23 3.80 -1.61 7.56
N ARG A 24 3.86 -2.63 6.70
CA ARG A 24 4.48 -2.54 5.38
C ARG A 24 3.47 -1.97 4.40
N VAL A 25 3.89 -0.91 3.71
CA VAL A 25 3.06 -0.16 2.78
C VAL A 25 3.81 0.05 1.49
N ASN A 26 3.08 0.20 0.41
CA ASN A 26 3.59 0.64 -0.87
C ASN A 26 2.81 1.88 -1.32
N ARG A 27 3.33 2.64 -2.27
CA ARG A 27 2.53 3.66 -2.95
C ARG A 27 1.55 2.98 -3.90
N ILE A 28 0.39 3.60 -4.10
CA ILE A 28 -0.50 3.21 -5.21
C ILE A 28 0.29 3.43 -6.50
N ALA A 29 0.54 2.35 -7.23
CA ALA A 29 1.15 2.45 -8.55
C ALA A 29 0.11 3.07 -9.49
N ASP A 30 0.45 4.21 -10.10
CA ASP A 30 -0.26 4.67 -11.29
C ASP A 30 -0.16 3.60 -12.40
N LEU A 31 -1.06 3.67 -13.38
CA LEU A 31 -1.27 2.70 -14.48
C LEU A 31 0.01 2.24 -15.23
N ASP A 32 1.13 2.93 -15.05
CA ASP A 32 2.45 2.62 -15.61
C ASP A 32 3.27 1.60 -14.80
N GLY A 33 2.71 0.98 -13.77
CA GLY A 33 3.36 -0.15 -13.09
C GLY A 33 4.65 0.23 -12.37
N GLY A 34 4.66 1.40 -11.73
CA GLY A 34 5.79 1.90 -10.95
C GLY A 34 6.31 0.90 -9.92
N GLU A 35 7.62 0.98 -9.66
CA GLU A 35 8.35 0.13 -8.73
C GLU A 35 7.63 0.04 -7.37
N ARG A 36 7.61 -1.17 -6.82
CA ARG A 36 7.09 -1.40 -5.47
C ARG A 36 8.14 -0.96 -4.45
N TYR A 37 7.91 0.18 -3.82
CA TYR A 37 8.71 0.63 -2.70
C TYR A 37 8.12 0.01 -1.43
N ASP A 38 8.75 -1.03 -0.91
CA ASP A 38 8.37 -1.65 0.37
C ASP A 38 8.75 -0.71 1.53
N GLY A 39 7.85 0.21 1.84
CA GLY A 39 7.99 1.19 2.90
C GLY A 39 7.46 0.67 4.23
N ARG A 40 8.00 1.20 5.33
CA ARG A 40 7.53 0.91 6.69
C ARG A 40 6.95 2.16 7.33
N VAL A 41 5.74 2.03 7.86
CA VAL A 41 5.07 3.13 8.58
C VAL A 41 5.73 3.34 9.93
N LEU A 42 6.22 4.55 10.19
CA LEU A 42 6.85 4.95 11.45
C LEU A 42 5.85 5.62 12.40
N LYS A 43 4.88 6.34 11.85
CA LYS A 43 3.90 7.13 12.62
C LYS A 43 2.67 7.40 11.77
N VAL A 44 1.49 7.43 12.40
CA VAL A 44 0.25 7.89 11.76
C VAL A 44 -0.28 9.09 12.55
N VAL A 45 -0.66 10.15 11.85
CA VAL A 45 -1.24 11.38 12.42
C VAL A 45 -2.42 11.80 11.55
N GLY A 46 -3.63 11.58 12.05
CA GLY A 46 -4.85 11.85 11.28
C GLY A 46 -4.88 11.03 9.98
N HIS A 47 -4.93 11.72 8.84
CA HIS A 47 -4.98 11.12 7.51
C HIS A 47 -3.61 11.01 6.81
N ARG A 48 -2.51 11.21 7.55
CA ARG A 48 -1.14 11.12 7.02
C ARG A 48 -0.32 10.10 7.81
N ALA A 49 0.58 9.42 7.11
CA ALA A 49 1.56 8.51 7.69
C ALA A 49 2.98 8.97 7.34
N ARG A 50 3.87 8.91 8.32
CA ARG A 50 5.30 9.01 8.07
C ARG A 50 5.82 7.63 7.70
N VAL A 51 6.34 7.49 6.49
CA VAL A 51 6.84 6.22 5.95
C VAL A 51 8.35 6.32 5.76
N CYS A 52 9.05 5.23 6.11
CA CYS A 52 10.45 5.02 5.77
C CYS A 52 10.52 4.10 4.56
N TRP A 53 11.02 4.62 3.45
CA TRP A 53 11.25 3.88 2.22
C TRP A 53 12.61 3.19 2.23
N PRO A 54 12.87 2.28 1.27
CA PRO A 54 14.22 1.82 0.97
C PRO A 54 15.20 2.99 0.79
N GLU A 55 16.48 2.76 1.03
CA GLU A 55 17.53 3.81 1.05
C GLU A 55 17.43 4.81 2.22
N GLY A 56 16.54 4.58 3.18
CA GLY A 56 16.43 5.38 4.40
C GLY A 56 15.70 6.72 4.20
N GLN A 57 15.07 6.92 3.04
CA GLN A 57 14.26 8.11 2.77
C GLN A 57 13.02 8.12 3.66
N LYS A 58 12.76 9.23 4.35
CA LYS A 58 11.58 9.39 5.22
C LYS A 58 10.71 10.49 4.67
N THR A 59 9.46 10.18 4.39
CA THR A 59 8.49 11.11 3.80
C THR A 59 7.17 11.05 4.57
N GLU A 60 6.36 12.09 4.43
CA GLU A 60 5.00 12.13 4.96
C GLU A 60 4.02 11.95 3.80
N GLU A 61 3.32 10.83 3.82
CA GLU A 61 2.43 10.38 2.76
C GLU A 61 0.98 10.42 3.25
N GLU A 62 0.06 10.66 2.33
CA GLU A 62 -1.38 10.52 2.61
C GLU A 62 -1.74 9.04 2.72
N LEU A 63 -2.59 8.70 3.69
CA LEU A 63 -3.04 7.31 3.86
C LEU A 63 -3.73 6.78 2.60
N ASP A 64 -4.45 7.64 1.88
CA ASP A 64 -5.16 7.30 0.65
C ASP A 64 -4.21 7.03 -0.53
N SER A 65 -2.96 7.46 -0.43
CA SER A 65 -1.90 7.21 -1.42
C SER A 65 -1.09 5.94 -1.10
N LEU A 66 -1.42 5.25 -0.01
CA LEU A 66 -0.71 4.07 0.48
C LEU A 66 -1.58 2.82 0.38
N VAL A 67 -0.95 1.71 0.03
CA VAL A 67 -1.55 0.37 0.03
C VAL A 67 -0.80 -0.48 1.03
N GLN A 68 -1.51 -1.06 1.99
CA GLN A 68 -0.93 -2.03 2.90
C GLN A 68 -0.55 -3.31 2.15
N ILE A 69 0.67 -3.80 2.37
CA ILE A 69 1.12 -5.10 1.90
C ILE A 69 0.78 -6.12 2.99
N VAL A 70 -0.18 -6.99 2.73
CA VAL A 70 -0.56 -8.11 3.60
C VAL A 70 0.09 -9.38 3.05
N GLU A 71 0.81 -10.13 3.89
CA GLU A 71 1.39 -11.44 3.53
C GLU A 71 0.35 -12.56 3.57
#